data_AF-Q0B1B0-F1
#
_entry.id   AF-Q0B1B0-F1
#
_cell.length_a   1.000
_cell.length_b   1.000
_cell.length_c   1.000
_cell.angle_alpha   90.00
_cell.angle_beta   90.00
_cell.angle_gamma   90.00
#
_symmetry.space_group_name_H-M   'P 1'
#
loop_
_entity.id
_entity.type
_entity.pdbx_description
1 polymer ?
#
loop_
_entity_poly.entity_id
_entity_poly.type
_entity_poly.pdbx_seq_one_letter_code
_entity_poly.pdbx_strand_id
1 'polypeptide(L)'
;MQPYSHARLRHSWLPLRPCPRLLPKESSNTSDAFDTLIESFAFPEKFDFVDIDLGRIRRAARAPQARQLTLHLAIRDAPAESPAAQALSDLDAASFKLFCTPVVNLFQRDATSIQLTSTDRAYPVTPEPLETGTPLDVYSIDAVRLGDRTQSEHEKGASSSTAAPRTAVLPYRALSHGRQPDPTVAYWTAFRDPYAAAGNARAPILLSLIGLDGGSAQVRHPQIDVDVTATNGDLPSRLPIGAPDSDLVHEGAALACPIRLLTQPTLPCSHARGHGALWRVVAGLSLHPFDLTQTGLKAFKDFLRLHAPRTNIVAQRSIDAIVGLDHQPAMKWMSLDGQFPSFVRGIEIVVSLEESALRDVTLHLFARTLDRFFAPYAPTNSYVQLIIRSSQAGQELHRCPARSGTRPVI
;
A
#
# COMPACT_ATOMS: atom_id res chain seq x y z
N MET A 1 5.32 -36.49 40.01
CA MET A 1 4.46 -36.88 38.89
C MET A 1 3.41 -35.80 38.68
N GLN A 2 3.68 -34.81 37.82
CA GLN A 2 2.73 -33.77 37.43
C GLN A 2 2.24 -34.08 36.00
N PRO A 3 0.94 -33.98 35.71
CA PRO A 3 0.43 -34.27 34.38
C PRO A 3 0.68 -33.06 33.46
N TYR A 4 1.60 -33.23 32.51
CA TYR A 4 1.75 -32.30 31.39
C TYR A 4 0.50 -32.39 30.50
N SER A 5 -0.34 -31.36 30.56
CA SER A 5 -1.45 -31.18 29.63
C SER A 5 -0.90 -30.74 28.28
N HIS A 6 -0.74 -31.70 27.35
CA HIS A 6 -0.46 -31.39 25.95
C HIS A 6 -1.73 -30.84 25.27
N ALA A 7 -1.87 -29.50 25.29
CA ALA A 7 -2.81 -28.82 24.42
C ALA A 7 -2.27 -28.88 22.98
N ARG A 8 -2.74 -29.85 22.20
CA ARG A 8 -2.43 -30.00 20.78
C ARG A 8 -3.10 -28.86 19.99
N LEU A 9 -2.38 -27.75 19.80
CA LEU A 9 -2.79 -26.65 18.92
C LEU A 9 -2.77 -27.17 17.47
N ARG A 10 -3.95 -27.45 16.90
CA ARG A 10 -4.08 -27.73 15.47
C ARG A 10 -3.56 -26.53 14.68
N HIS A 11 -2.61 -26.79 13.79
CA HIS A 11 -2.05 -25.83 12.85
C HIS A 11 -3.10 -25.37 11.84
N SER A 12 -3.86 -24.34 12.23
CA SER A 12 -4.35 -23.35 11.28
C SER A 12 -3.57 -22.09 11.61
N TRP A 13 -2.46 -21.84 10.90
CA TRP A 13 -1.91 -20.50 10.86
C TRP A 13 -3.05 -19.60 10.38
N LEU A 14 -3.58 -18.80 11.30
CA LEU A 14 -4.57 -17.79 10.99
C LEU A 14 -4.04 -17.02 9.79
N PRO A 15 -4.84 -16.77 8.73
CA PRO A 15 -4.43 -15.81 7.73
C PRO A 15 -4.12 -14.54 8.53
N LEU A 16 -2.87 -14.04 8.49
CA LEU A 16 -2.55 -12.74 9.10
C LEU A 16 -3.69 -11.83 8.69
N ARG A 17 -4.37 -11.24 9.68
CA ARG A 17 -5.43 -10.28 9.43
C ARG A 17 -4.90 -9.28 8.40
N PRO A 18 -5.73 -8.74 7.49
CA PRO A 18 -5.25 -7.72 6.58
C PRO A 18 -4.57 -6.63 7.40
N CYS A 19 -3.24 -6.56 7.29
CA CYS A 19 -2.44 -5.51 7.93
C CYS A 19 -3.05 -4.18 7.46
N PRO A 20 -3.29 -3.20 8.35
CA PRO A 20 -3.91 -1.95 7.95
C PRO A 20 -3.21 -1.37 6.72
N ARG A 21 -3.98 -0.93 5.72
CA ARG A 21 -3.42 -0.31 4.51
C ARG A 21 -2.65 0.94 4.92
N LEU A 22 -1.48 1.14 4.32
CA LEU A 22 -0.65 2.32 4.59
C LEU A 22 -1.04 3.49 3.71
N LEU A 23 -1.42 3.21 2.46
CA LEU A 23 -1.74 4.26 1.50
C LEU A 23 -3.25 4.58 1.52
N PRO A 24 -3.63 5.86 1.34
CA PRO A 24 -5.02 6.26 1.19
C PRO A 24 -5.71 5.49 0.05
N LYS A 25 -6.98 5.14 0.25
CA LYS A 25 -7.75 4.39 -0.76
C LYS A 25 -8.12 5.31 -1.94
N GLU A 26 -7.45 5.14 -3.06
CA GLU A 26 -7.89 5.73 -4.31
C GLU A 26 -8.97 4.86 -4.97
N SER A 27 -10.24 5.16 -4.69
CA SER A 27 -11.45 4.56 -5.29
C SER A 27 -11.72 3.07 -4.98
N SER A 28 -12.94 2.60 -5.28
CA SER A 28 -13.44 1.26 -4.91
C SER A 28 -13.02 0.12 -5.84
N ASN A 29 -12.32 0.41 -6.95
CA ASN A 29 -12.20 -0.52 -8.08
C ASN A 29 -10.80 -1.11 -8.25
N THR A 30 -9.82 -0.73 -7.43
CA THR A 30 -8.49 -1.36 -7.43
C THR A 30 -8.52 -2.70 -6.70
N SER A 31 -7.96 -3.73 -7.33
CA SER A 31 -7.79 -5.04 -6.71
C SER A 31 -6.81 -4.94 -5.53
N ASP A 32 -7.24 -5.35 -4.34
CA ASP A 32 -6.43 -5.42 -3.11
C ASP A 32 -5.10 -6.18 -3.28
N ALA A 33 -4.99 -7.02 -4.31
CA ALA A 33 -3.78 -7.73 -4.66
C ALA A 33 -2.66 -6.78 -5.14
N PHE A 34 -2.99 -5.73 -5.90
CA PHE A 34 -1.99 -4.75 -6.36
C PHE A 34 -1.50 -3.86 -5.23
N ASP A 35 -2.40 -3.45 -4.33
CA ASP A 35 -2.02 -2.69 -3.14
C ASP A 35 -1.03 -3.49 -2.29
N THR A 36 -1.33 -4.77 -2.04
CA THR A 36 -0.43 -5.65 -1.27
C THR A 36 0.94 -5.81 -1.95
N LEU A 37 0.97 -5.92 -3.28
CA LEU A 37 2.21 -6.04 -4.07
C LEU A 37 3.06 -4.77 -3.99
N ILE A 38 2.44 -3.60 -4.14
CA ILE A 38 3.13 -2.31 -4.08
C ILE A 38 3.66 -2.09 -2.66
N GLU A 39 2.84 -2.34 -1.63
CA GLU A 39 3.26 -2.17 -0.24
C GLU A 39 4.40 -3.13 0.14
N SER A 40 4.38 -4.38 -0.29
CA SER A 40 5.45 -5.34 0.03
C SER A 40 6.77 -5.00 -0.66
N PHE A 41 6.74 -4.41 -1.86
CA PHE A 41 7.94 -3.91 -2.52
C PHE A 41 8.36 -2.52 -2.06
N ALA A 42 7.47 -1.70 -1.48
CA ALA A 42 7.82 -0.37 -1.00
C ALA A 42 8.35 -0.39 0.44
N PHE A 43 7.73 -1.18 1.31
CA PHE A 43 8.04 -1.23 2.75
C PHE A 43 7.77 -2.63 3.31
N PRO A 44 8.68 -3.61 3.08
CA PRO A 44 8.49 -5.00 3.51
C PRO A 44 8.35 -5.15 5.02
N GLU A 45 8.96 -4.27 5.82
CA GLU A 45 8.92 -4.27 7.29
C GLU A 45 7.49 -4.13 7.83
N LYS A 46 6.55 -3.62 7.03
CA LYS A 46 5.11 -3.65 7.31
C LYS A 46 4.60 -5.05 7.68
N PHE A 47 5.23 -6.09 7.14
CA PHE A 47 4.79 -7.46 7.27
C PHE A 47 5.54 -8.24 8.37
N ASP A 48 6.45 -7.59 9.10
CA ASP A 48 7.23 -8.19 10.20
C ASP A 48 6.49 -8.17 11.55
N PHE A 49 5.15 -8.17 11.50
CA PHE A 49 4.29 -8.20 12.67
C PHE A 49 3.73 -9.61 12.91
N VAL A 50 3.79 -10.06 14.16
CA VAL A 50 3.23 -11.34 14.59
C VAL A 50 2.10 -11.10 15.59
N ASP A 51 0.89 -11.48 15.20
CA ASP A 51 -0.28 -11.40 16.08
C ASP A 51 -0.40 -12.64 16.97
N ILE A 52 -0.44 -12.41 18.29
CA ILE A 52 -0.67 -13.46 19.28
C ILE A 52 -2.01 -13.21 19.98
N ASP A 53 -2.97 -14.12 19.82
CA ASP A 53 -4.27 -14.04 20.49
C ASP A 53 -4.14 -14.40 21.99
N LEU A 54 -3.78 -13.41 22.79
CA LEU A 54 -3.67 -13.53 24.24
C LEU A 54 -5.01 -13.91 24.89
N GLY A 55 -6.15 -13.50 24.32
CA GLY A 55 -7.48 -13.81 24.85
C GLY A 55 -7.80 -15.32 24.73
N ARG A 56 -7.41 -15.95 23.63
CA ARG A 56 -7.48 -17.40 23.46
C ARG A 56 -6.52 -18.12 24.38
N ILE A 57 -5.28 -17.64 24.52
CA ILE A 57 -4.27 -18.27 25.38
C ILE A 57 -4.71 -18.20 26.86
N ARG A 58 -5.18 -17.05 27.33
CA ARG A 58 -5.66 -16.88 28.71
C ARG A 58 -6.83 -17.81 29.04
N ARG A 59 -7.78 -17.97 28.10
CA ARG A 59 -8.90 -18.93 28.25
C ARG A 59 -8.41 -20.38 28.29
N ALA A 60 -7.41 -20.73 27.47
CA ALA A 60 -6.84 -22.08 27.45
C ALA A 60 -6.03 -22.40 28.71
N ALA A 61 -5.30 -21.43 29.27
CA ALA A 61 -4.51 -21.58 30.48
C ALA A 61 -5.35 -21.80 31.75
N ARG A 62 -6.64 -21.41 31.73
CA ARG A 62 -7.59 -21.54 32.86
C ARG A 62 -7.06 -21.00 34.20
N ALA A 63 -6.21 -19.98 34.15
CA ALA A 63 -5.56 -19.38 35.32
C ALA A 63 -5.94 -17.89 35.43
N PRO A 64 -7.12 -17.55 35.97
CA PRO A 64 -7.63 -16.18 36.00
C PRO A 64 -6.81 -15.23 36.89
N GLN A 65 -6.07 -15.77 37.86
CA GLN A 65 -5.22 -15.01 38.77
C GLN A 65 -3.76 -14.87 38.30
N ALA A 66 -3.39 -15.49 37.18
CA ALA A 66 -2.02 -15.44 36.68
C ALA A 66 -1.67 -14.01 36.22
N ARG A 67 -0.58 -13.47 36.78
CA ARG A 67 -0.03 -12.15 36.41
C ARG A 67 1.09 -12.22 35.38
N GLN A 68 1.60 -13.42 35.13
CA GLN A 68 2.66 -13.69 34.17
C GLN A 68 2.29 -14.91 33.34
N LEU A 69 2.60 -14.83 32.05
CA LEU A 69 2.45 -15.92 31.10
C LEU A 69 3.76 -16.03 30.32
N THR A 70 4.33 -17.24 30.29
CA THR A 70 5.49 -17.55 29.44
C THR A 70 5.01 -18.36 28.24
N LEU A 71 5.26 -17.85 27.03
CA LEU A 71 4.93 -18.55 25.80
C LEU A 71 6.18 -19.22 25.24
N HIS A 72 6.18 -20.56 25.21
CA HIS A 72 7.22 -21.33 24.56
C HIS A 72 6.80 -21.64 23.12
N LEU A 73 7.50 -21.07 22.14
CA LEU A 73 7.26 -21.30 20.72
C LEU A 73 8.15 -22.44 20.22
N ALA A 74 7.56 -23.60 19.98
CA ALA A 74 8.26 -24.72 19.36
C ALA A 74 8.28 -24.55 17.83
N ILE A 75 9.46 -24.32 17.26
CA ILE A 75 9.66 -24.21 15.82
C ILE A 75 10.03 -25.60 15.28
N ARG A 76 9.29 -26.04 14.27
CA ARG A 76 9.54 -27.32 13.59
C ARG A 76 10.47 -27.09 12.40
N ASP A 77 11.14 -28.15 11.97
CA ASP A 77 11.95 -28.17 10.75
C ASP A 77 13.14 -27.19 10.74
N ALA A 78 13.63 -26.82 11.93
CA ALA A 78 14.83 -26.00 12.15
C ALA A 78 15.86 -26.82 12.95
N PRO A 79 16.64 -27.71 12.32
CA PRO A 79 17.70 -28.43 13.01
C PRO A 79 18.72 -27.43 13.57
N ALA A 80 19.37 -27.76 14.68
CA ALA A 80 20.21 -26.83 15.44
C ALA A 80 21.35 -26.18 14.62
N GLU A 81 21.84 -26.88 13.59
CA GLU A 81 22.90 -26.42 12.70
C GLU A 81 22.37 -25.66 11.46
N SER A 82 21.06 -25.49 11.33
CA SER A 82 20.49 -24.72 10.22
C SER A 82 20.76 -23.22 10.39
N PRO A 83 20.93 -22.48 9.27
CA PRO A 83 21.05 -21.02 9.32
C PRO A 83 19.87 -20.35 10.04
N ALA A 84 18.67 -20.94 9.91
CA ALA A 84 17.47 -20.47 10.61
C ALA A 84 17.58 -20.65 12.14
N ALA A 85 18.08 -21.80 12.62
CA ALA A 85 18.27 -22.02 14.04
C ALA A 85 19.33 -21.08 14.64
N GLN A 86 20.40 -20.79 13.90
CA GLN A 86 21.43 -19.84 14.32
C GLN A 86 20.91 -18.39 14.34
N ALA A 87 20.14 -17.98 13.34
CA ALA A 87 19.49 -16.66 13.37
C ALA A 87 18.52 -16.52 14.56
N LEU A 88 17.84 -17.61 14.94
CA LEU A 88 16.94 -17.64 16.10
C LEU A 88 17.69 -17.63 17.44
N SER A 89 18.92 -18.16 17.51
CA SER A 89 19.69 -18.19 18.76
C SER A 89 20.19 -16.82 19.20
N ASP A 90 20.36 -15.90 18.26
CA ASP A 90 20.81 -14.53 18.53
C ASP A 90 19.66 -13.62 19.00
N LEU A 91 18.41 -14.10 18.98
CA LEU A 91 17.25 -13.32 19.37
C LEU A 91 17.14 -13.18 20.89
N ASP A 92 16.88 -11.95 21.32
CA ASP A 92 16.68 -11.59 22.73
C ASP A 92 15.38 -10.80 22.95
N ALA A 93 15.14 -10.34 24.18
CA ALA A 93 13.98 -9.52 24.48
C ALA A 93 13.99 -8.16 23.76
N ALA A 94 15.17 -7.61 23.45
CA ALA A 94 15.29 -6.34 22.73
C ALA A 94 14.88 -6.47 21.26
N SER A 95 14.97 -7.67 20.69
CA SER A 95 14.59 -8.03 19.33
C SER A 95 13.08 -7.97 19.08
N PHE A 96 12.25 -8.01 20.14
CA PHE A 96 10.80 -7.89 20.05
C PHE A 96 10.34 -6.55 20.60
N LYS A 97 9.66 -5.75 19.78
CA LYS A 97 9.08 -4.48 20.19
C LYS A 97 7.56 -4.57 20.23
N LEU A 98 6.98 -4.02 21.28
CA LEU A 98 5.54 -3.89 21.46
C LEU A 98 5.12 -2.43 21.23
N PHE A 99 3.85 -2.21 20.93
CA PHE A 99 3.27 -0.87 20.70
C PHE A 99 3.89 -0.14 19.51
N CYS A 100 4.26 -0.89 18.47
CA CYS A 100 4.81 -0.35 17.24
C CYS A 100 3.74 -0.38 16.15
N THR A 101 3.74 0.63 15.30
CA THR A 101 2.91 0.68 14.10
C THR A 101 3.72 1.30 12.98
N PRO A 102 3.61 0.79 11.73
CA PRO A 102 4.12 1.51 10.58
C PRO A 102 3.38 2.86 10.44
N VAL A 103 4.10 3.88 9.99
CA VAL A 103 3.56 5.23 9.75
C VAL A 103 3.99 5.70 8.36
N VAL A 104 3.18 6.56 7.74
CA VAL A 104 3.48 7.20 6.46
C VAL A 104 3.50 8.71 6.62
N ASN A 105 4.38 9.38 5.86
CA ASN A 105 4.52 10.83 5.88
C ASN A 105 3.44 11.52 5.04
N LEU A 106 2.20 11.47 5.52
CA LEU A 106 1.03 12.09 4.90
C LEU A 106 0.17 12.75 5.98
N PHE A 107 -0.24 13.99 5.74
CA PHE A 107 -1.08 14.76 6.65
C PHE A 107 -1.98 15.72 5.87
N GLN A 108 -3.11 16.11 6.44
CA GLN A 108 -4.06 17.03 5.80
C GLN A 108 -3.59 18.47 5.98
N ARG A 109 -3.73 19.28 4.93
CA ARG A 109 -3.38 20.70 4.93
C ARG A 109 -4.26 21.45 3.94
N ASP A 110 -4.54 22.71 4.24
CA ASP A 110 -5.15 23.61 3.26
C ASP A 110 -4.05 24.09 2.29
N ALA A 111 -4.42 24.34 1.04
CA ALA A 111 -3.55 25.02 0.09
C ALA A 111 -3.80 26.53 0.12
N THR A 112 -2.77 27.31 -0.19
CA THR A 112 -2.89 28.76 -0.36
C THR A 112 -3.99 29.08 -1.38
N SER A 113 -4.97 29.91 -1.00
CA SER A 113 -6.10 30.26 -1.85
C SER A 113 -5.65 30.81 -3.22
N ILE A 114 -6.20 30.21 -4.27
CA ILE A 114 -5.85 30.52 -5.66
C ILE A 114 -6.82 31.57 -6.17
N GLN A 115 -6.31 32.70 -6.68
CA GLN A 115 -7.12 33.71 -7.35
C GLN A 115 -7.20 33.40 -8.84
N LEU A 116 -8.43 33.22 -9.34
CA LEU A 116 -8.70 32.98 -10.75
C LEU A 116 -8.43 34.23 -11.57
N THR A 117 -7.70 34.07 -12.67
CA THR A 117 -7.47 35.10 -13.69
C THR A 117 -8.19 34.72 -14.98
N SER A 118 -8.51 35.69 -15.83
CA SER A 118 -9.19 35.40 -17.11
C SER A 118 -8.27 34.77 -18.16
N THR A 119 -6.95 34.82 -17.95
CA THR A 119 -5.94 34.36 -18.90
C THR A 119 -5.42 32.96 -18.58
N ASP A 120 -5.32 32.61 -17.31
CA ASP A 120 -4.65 31.39 -16.90
C ASP A 120 -5.61 30.19 -16.90
N ARG A 121 -5.15 29.09 -17.49
CA ARG A 121 -5.92 27.84 -17.61
C ARG A 121 -5.58 26.82 -16.54
N ALA A 122 -4.43 26.97 -15.89
CA ALA A 122 -3.93 26.04 -14.89
C ALA A 122 -3.21 26.82 -13.78
N TYR A 123 -3.45 26.43 -12.54
CA TYR A 123 -3.01 27.15 -11.36
C TYR A 123 -2.19 26.22 -10.46
N PRO A 124 -0.99 26.62 -10.00
CA PRO A 124 -0.20 25.79 -9.10
C PRO A 124 -0.88 25.66 -7.74
N VAL A 125 -0.97 24.43 -7.23
CA VAL A 125 -1.47 24.12 -5.90
C VAL A 125 -0.27 24.05 -4.96
N THR A 126 -0.24 24.95 -3.97
CA THR A 126 0.83 25.02 -2.98
C THR A 126 0.22 24.84 -1.60
N PRO A 127 0.57 23.78 -0.85
CA PRO A 127 0.10 23.62 0.52
C PRO A 127 0.58 24.79 1.40
N GLU A 128 -0.22 25.18 2.38
CA GLU A 128 0.22 26.15 3.37
C GLU A 128 1.44 25.62 4.13
N PRO A 129 2.54 26.40 4.21
CA PRO A 129 3.76 25.94 4.84
C PRO A 129 3.54 25.64 6.32
N LEU A 130 4.40 24.78 6.88
CA LEU A 130 4.48 24.59 8.32
C LEU A 130 5.07 25.84 8.98
N GLU A 131 4.88 26.01 10.29
CA GLU A 131 5.47 27.12 11.06
C GLU A 131 6.99 27.22 10.91
N THR A 132 7.66 26.10 10.62
CA THR A 132 9.10 26.02 10.35
C THR A 132 9.52 26.65 9.02
N GLY A 133 8.58 27.02 8.15
CA GLY A 133 8.83 27.54 6.81
C GLY A 133 9.26 26.48 5.78
N THR A 134 9.17 25.20 6.13
CA THR A 134 9.56 24.10 5.25
C THR A 134 8.55 23.96 4.09
N PRO A 135 9.00 23.92 2.82
CA PRO A 135 8.11 23.71 1.70
C PRO A 135 7.52 22.30 1.72
N LEU A 136 6.26 22.18 1.34
CA LEU A 136 5.50 20.92 1.29
C LEU A 136 5.20 20.54 -0.16
N ASP A 137 5.12 19.24 -0.44
CA ASP A 137 4.64 18.71 -1.73
C ASP A 137 3.20 18.17 -1.57
N VAL A 138 2.43 18.27 -2.65
CA VAL A 138 1.06 17.78 -2.70
C VAL A 138 1.06 16.28 -3.05
N TYR A 139 0.50 15.46 -2.18
CA TYR A 139 0.26 14.04 -2.44
C TYR A 139 -1.04 13.85 -3.24
N SER A 140 -2.17 14.33 -2.71
CA SER A 140 -3.49 14.30 -3.35
C SER A 140 -4.26 15.60 -3.13
N ILE A 141 -5.17 15.90 -4.05
CA ILE A 141 -6.19 16.92 -3.88
C ILE A 141 -7.45 16.22 -3.40
N ASP A 142 -7.91 16.59 -2.22
CA ASP A 142 -8.99 15.88 -1.53
C ASP A 142 -10.33 16.58 -1.78
N ALA A 143 -10.34 17.92 -1.77
CA ALA A 143 -11.52 18.72 -2.10
C ALA A 143 -11.13 20.03 -2.77
N VAL A 144 -12.02 20.52 -3.65
CA VAL A 144 -11.89 21.83 -4.31
C VAL A 144 -13.19 22.58 -4.09
N ARG A 145 -13.08 23.82 -3.61
CA ARG A 145 -14.23 24.69 -3.31
C ARG A 145 -14.03 26.04 -3.96
N LEU A 146 -15.11 26.58 -4.53
CA LEU A 146 -15.17 27.92 -5.09
C LEU A 146 -15.79 28.86 -4.07
N GLY A 147 -15.19 30.03 -3.90
CA GLY A 147 -15.69 31.07 -3.00
C GLY A 147 -15.47 32.46 -3.57
N ASP A 148 -16.13 33.42 -2.94
CA ASP A 148 -15.84 34.83 -3.17
C ASP A 148 -14.54 35.23 -2.47
N ARG A 149 -13.93 36.33 -2.91
CA ARG A 149 -12.67 36.82 -2.33
C ARG A 149 -12.81 36.97 -0.83
N THR A 150 -12.05 36.18 -0.08
CA THR A 150 -11.83 36.45 1.34
C THR A 150 -10.88 37.64 1.43
N GLN A 151 -11.41 38.82 1.79
CA GLN A 151 -10.56 39.90 2.26
C GLN A 151 -9.96 39.45 3.60
N SER A 152 -8.70 39.00 3.61
CA SER A 152 -8.03 38.60 4.85
C SER A 152 -7.39 39.82 5.54
N GLU A 153 -7.75 39.99 6.82
CA GLU A 153 -6.84 40.40 7.90
C GLU A 153 -6.38 41.87 8.06
N HIS A 154 -7.26 42.85 7.78
CA HIS A 154 -7.18 44.15 8.45
C HIS A 154 -8.57 44.63 8.87
N GLU A 155 -9.17 43.97 9.88
CA GLU A 155 -10.09 44.62 10.82
C GLU A 155 -10.42 43.65 11.95
N LYS A 156 -9.66 43.76 13.05
CA LYS A 156 -10.12 43.26 14.34
C LYS A 156 -11.35 44.09 14.73
N GLY A 157 -12.53 43.50 14.67
CA GLY A 157 -13.69 44.01 15.38
C GLY A 157 -15.01 43.93 14.64
N ALA A 158 -15.55 42.72 14.45
CA ALA A 158 -16.98 42.45 14.59
C ALA A 158 -17.23 40.96 14.36
N SER A 159 -17.73 40.30 15.38
CA SER A 159 -18.38 39.01 15.29
C SER A 159 -19.55 39.06 14.30
N SER A 160 -19.36 38.49 13.11
CA SER A 160 -20.42 38.06 12.20
C SER A 160 -19.99 36.82 11.44
N SER A 161 -20.29 35.66 12.02
CA SER A 161 -20.14 34.35 11.42
C SER A 161 -21.23 34.12 10.35
N THR A 162 -20.98 34.54 9.12
CA THR A 162 -21.62 33.95 7.94
C THR A 162 -20.53 33.72 6.91
N ALA A 163 -19.91 32.54 6.94
CA ALA A 163 -19.01 32.11 5.89
C ALA A 163 -19.78 32.16 4.57
N ALA A 164 -19.26 32.89 3.58
CA ALA A 164 -19.85 32.94 2.25
C ALA A 164 -20.06 31.50 1.72
N PRO A 165 -21.15 31.23 0.98
CA PRO A 165 -21.44 29.89 0.51
C PRO A 165 -20.31 29.42 -0.43
N ARG A 166 -19.52 28.45 0.06
CA ARG A 166 -18.48 27.79 -0.73
C ARG A 166 -19.15 26.70 -1.59
N THR A 167 -18.97 26.78 -2.90
CA THR A 167 -19.51 25.80 -3.85
C THR A 167 -18.50 24.70 -4.09
N ALA A 168 -18.82 23.45 -3.74
CA ALA A 168 -17.94 22.32 -3.99
C ALA A 168 -17.84 22.01 -5.49
N VAL A 169 -16.63 21.80 -5.99
CA VAL A 169 -16.35 21.39 -7.37
C VAL A 169 -15.99 19.91 -7.37
N LEU A 170 -16.65 19.15 -8.24
CA LEU A 170 -16.40 17.72 -8.35
C LEU A 170 -15.18 17.45 -9.25
N PRO A 171 -14.41 16.38 -8.97
CA PRO A 171 -13.33 15.98 -9.86
C PRO A 171 -13.92 15.50 -11.20
N TYR A 172 -13.20 15.71 -12.29
CA TYR A 172 -13.67 15.31 -13.63
C TYR A 172 -14.02 13.82 -13.74
N ARG A 173 -13.31 12.95 -13.03
CA ARG A 173 -13.61 11.50 -12.95
C ARG A 173 -14.97 11.17 -12.30
N ALA A 174 -15.60 12.11 -11.59
CA ALA A 174 -16.94 11.93 -11.04
C ALA A 174 -18.06 12.21 -12.07
N LEU A 175 -17.69 12.58 -13.30
CA LEU A 175 -18.64 12.75 -14.41
C LEU A 175 -19.40 11.44 -14.64
N SER A 176 -20.69 11.45 -14.29
CA SER A 176 -21.60 10.34 -14.57
C SER A 176 -22.35 10.60 -15.87
N HIS A 177 -22.19 9.73 -16.87
CA HIS A 177 -22.89 9.84 -18.16
C HIS A 177 -24.42 9.70 -18.08
N GLY A 178 -24.98 9.36 -16.91
CA GLY A 178 -26.42 9.18 -16.70
C GLY A 178 -27.17 10.43 -16.23
N ARG A 179 -26.49 11.56 -15.98
CA ARG A 179 -27.14 12.83 -15.57
C ARG A 179 -27.22 13.76 -16.78
N GLN A 180 -28.33 14.49 -16.96
CA GLN A 180 -28.39 15.48 -18.02
C GLN A 180 -27.25 16.51 -17.83
N PRO A 181 -26.49 16.82 -18.90
CA PRO A 181 -25.36 17.73 -18.82
C PRO A 181 -25.86 19.14 -18.52
N ASP A 182 -25.60 19.63 -17.31
CA ASP A 182 -25.76 21.05 -17.00
C ASP A 182 -24.47 21.78 -17.41
N PRO A 183 -24.50 22.64 -18.45
CA PRO A 183 -23.33 23.33 -18.96
C PRO A 183 -22.73 24.34 -17.96
N THR A 184 -23.42 24.62 -16.86
CA THR A 184 -22.93 25.51 -15.80
C THR A 184 -22.05 24.79 -14.78
N VAL A 185 -21.99 23.46 -14.81
CA VAL A 185 -21.20 22.67 -13.86
C VAL A 185 -19.73 22.65 -14.29
N ALA A 186 -18.89 23.21 -13.43
CA ALA A 186 -17.44 23.09 -13.54
C ALA A 186 -16.96 21.80 -12.85
N TYR A 187 -15.97 21.16 -13.45
CA TYR A 187 -15.20 20.08 -12.86
C TYR A 187 -13.76 20.51 -12.68
N TRP A 188 -13.02 19.84 -11.81
CA TRP A 188 -11.59 20.05 -11.71
C TRP A 188 -10.78 18.85 -12.18
N THR A 189 -9.62 19.14 -12.75
CA THR A 189 -8.59 18.16 -13.06
C THR A 189 -7.25 18.65 -12.55
N ALA A 190 -6.38 17.72 -12.19
CA ALA A 190 -5.06 18.01 -11.67
C ALA A 190 -4.00 17.24 -12.47
N PHE A 191 -2.92 17.92 -12.81
CA PHE A 191 -1.82 17.33 -13.57
C PHE A 191 -0.49 17.98 -13.16
N ARG A 192 0.61 17.30 -13.44
CA ARG A 192 1.96 17.91 -13.36
C ARG A 192 2.42 18.15 -14.78
N ASP A 193 2.95 19.33 -15.06
CA ASP A 193 3.50 19.64 -16.38
C ASP A 193 4.67 18.68 -16.68
N PRO A 194 4.56 17.83 -17.72
CA PRO A 194 5.62 16.89 -18.08
C PRO A 194 6.87 17.56 -18.66
N TYR A 195 6.77 18.83 -19.09
CA TYR A 195 7.85 19.59 -19.72
C TYR A 195 8.42 20.70 -18.83
N ALA A 196 7.88 20.89 -17.62
CA ALA A 196 8.45 21.79 -16.65
C ALA A 196 9.91 21.40 -16.40
N ALA A 197 10.83 22.38 -16.51
CA ALA A 197 12.26 22.14 -16.40
C ALA A 197 12.58 21.36 -15.13
N ALA A 198 13.21 20.20 -15.31
CA ALA A 198 13.68 19.33 -14.24
C ALA A 198 14.83 20.02 -13.49
N GLY A 199 14.52 20.99 -12.64
CA GLY A 199 15.39 21.32 -11.52
C GLY A 199 15.39 20.17 -10.50
N ASN A 200 16.19 20.31 -9.44
CA ASN A 200 16.20 19.35 -8.32
C ASN A 200 14.86 19.27 -7.55
N ALA A 201 13.87 20.12 -7.91
CA ALA A 201 12.56 20.17 -7.29
C ALA A 201 11.51 19.50 -8.18
N ARG A 202 10.61 18.72 -7.57
CA ARG A 202 9.48 18.08 -8.25
C ARG A 202 8.55 19.16 -8.82
N ALA A 203 8.15 19.03 -10.09
CA ALA A 203 7.23 19.97 -10.72
C ALA A 203 5.92 20.08 -9.91
N PRO A 204 5.40 21.30 -9.65
CA PRO A 204 4.19 21.49 -8.84
C PRO A 204 2.97 20.82 -9.49
N ILE A 205 1.97 20.47 -8.67
CA ILE A 205 0.65 20.07 -9.19
C ILE A 205 -0.06 21.33 -9.67
N LEU A 206 -0.56 21.28 -10.90
CA LEU A 206 -1.42 22.28 -11.49
C LEU A 206 -2.88 21.81 -11.42
N LEU A 207 -3.77 22.71 -11.04
CA LEU A 207 -5.21 22.55 -11.01
C LEU A 207 -5.84 23.32 -12.17
N SER A 208 -6.76 22.69 -12.90
CA SER A 208 -7.52 23.34 -13.98
C SER A 208 -9.01 23.09 -13.79
N LEU A 209 -9.82 24.12 -14.03
CA LEU A 209 -11.27 24.03 -14.04
C LEU A 209 -11.75 23.84 -15.48
N ILE A 210 -12.50 22.75 -15.70
CA ILE A 210 -12.95 22.33 -17.02
C ILE A 210 -14.47 22.18 -17.06
N GLY A 211 -15.05 22.59 -18.19
CA GLY A 211 -16.45 22.38 -18.52
C GLY A 211 -16.70 20.98 -19.09
N LEU A 212 -17.97 20.69 -19.37
CA LEU A 212 -18.38 19.42 -19.98
C LEU A 212 -17.87 19.23 -21.42
N ASP A 213 -17.60 20.33 -22.12
CA ASP A 213 -17.01 20.35 -23.46
C ASP A 213 -15.49 20.09 -23.46
N GLY A 214 -14.89 19.91 -22.28
CA GLY A 214 -13.44 19.80 -22.11
C GLY A 214 -12.71 21.14 -22.24
N GLY A 215 -13.44 22.24 -22.41
CA GLY A 215 -12.91 23.60 -22.42
C GLY A 215 -12.67 24.14 -21.01
N SER A 216 -12.06 25.31 -20.92
CA SER A 216 -11.87 26.00 -19.64
C SER A 216 -13.22 26.51 -19.10
N ALA A 217 -13.58 26.11 -17.89
CA ALA A 217 -14.81 26.56 -17.26
C ALA A 217 -14.70 28.02 -16.80
N GLN A 218 -15.66 28.85 -17.23
CA GLN A 218 -15.79 30.23 -16.75
C GLN A 218 -16.64 30.23 -15.48
N VAL A 219 -16.00 30.41 -14.33
CA VAL A 219 -16.68 30.43 -13.03
C VAL A 219 -16.82 31.87 -12.55
N ARG A 220 -17.98 32.20 -11.96
CA ARG A 220 -18.28 33.53 -11.40
C ARG A 220 -17.51 33.85 -10.13
N HIS A 221 -17.04 32.83 -9.41
CA HIS A 221 -16.31 32.98 -8.17
C HIS A 221 -14.81 33.19 -8.46
N PRO A 222 -14.17 34.22 -7.88
CA PRO A 222 -12.77 34.57 -8.15
C PRO A 222 -11.75 33.75 -7.35
N GLN A 223 -12.15 32.96 -6.35
CA GLN A 223 -11.23 32.26 -5.46
C GLN A 223 -11.50 30.75 -5.43
N ILE A 224 -10.42 29.97 -5.47
CA ILE A 224 -10.43 28.52 -5.25
C ILE A 224 -9.71 28.23 -3.93
N ASP A 225 -10.41 27.54 -3.03
CA ASP A 225 -9.83 26.94 -1.85
C ASP A 225 -9.68 25.42 -2.10
N VAL A 226 -8.53 24.86 -1.74
CA VAL A 226 -8.19 23.46 -2.02
C VAL A 226 -7.72 22.79 -0.74
N ASP A 227 -8.37 21.68 -0.38
CA ASP A 227 -7.91 20.81 0.70
C ASP A 227 -6.98 19.76 0.08
N VAL A 228 -5.79 19.57 0.65
CA VAL A 228 -4.78 18.63 0.15
C VAL A 228 -4.30 17.67 1.23
N THR A 229 -3.94 16.47 0.82
CA THR A 229 -3.01 15.65 1.59
C THR A 229 -1.60 16.04 1.16
N ALA A 230 -0.79 16.49 2.11
CA ALA A 230 0.56 16.99 1.91
C ALA A 230 1.61 16.01 2.45
N THR A 231 2.87 16.22 2.02
CA THR A 231 4.03 15.47 2.49
C THR A 231 5.26 16.37 2.59
N ASN A 232 6.17 16.06 3.53
CA ASN A 232 7.47 16.75 3.64
C ASN A 232 8.51 16.32 2.57
N GLY A 233 8.10 15.55 1.56
CA GLY A 233 9.02 15.05 0.54
C GLY A 233 10.07 14.11 1.14
N ASP A 234 11.34 14.34 0.80
CA ASP A 234 12.48 13.51 1.24
C ASP A 234 13.15 14.01 2.52
N LEU A 235 12.65 15.10 3.12
CA LEU A 235 13.20 15.67 4.34
C LEU A 235 13.25 14.66 5.51
N PRO A 236 12.18 13.90 5.81
CA PRO A 236 12.21 13.00 6.98
C PRO A 236 13.27 11.91 6.87
N SER A 237 13.62 11.47 5.65
CA SER A 237 14.67 10.48 5.43
C SER A 237 16.06 10.99 5.80
N ARG A 238 16.25 12.32 5.90
CA ARG A 238 17.52 12.98 6.20
C ARG A 238 17.64 13.42 7.66
N LEU A 239 16.55 13.37 8.43
CA LEU A 239 16.56 13.76 9.83
C LEU A 239 17.13 12.64 10.71
N PRO A 240 17.91 12.97 11.75
CA PRO A 240 18.34 11.99 12.73
C PRO A 240 17.13 11.48 13.51
N ILE A 241 17.14 10.19 13.85
CA ILE A 241 16.14 9.54 14.72
C ILE A 241 16.77 9.12 16.05
N GLY A 242 15.95 8.84 17.06
CA GLY A 242 16.38 8.38 18.38
C GLY A 242 16.60 9.51 19.40
N ALA A 243 15.91 10.64 19.24
CA ALA A 243 15.95 11.73 20.22
C ALA A 243 15.50 11.24 21.61
N PRO A 244 16.11 11.75 22.71
CA PRO A 244 15.78 11.32 24.06
C PRO A 244 14.34 11.66 24.44
N ASP A 245 13.83 12.80 23.95
CA ASP A 245 12.48 13.28 24.22
C ASP A 245 11.46 12.60 23.31
N SER A 246 11.44 12.92 22.01
CA SER A 246 10.54 12.30 21.02
C SER A 246 11.05 12.60 19.60
N ASP A 247 10.91 11.64 18.69
CA ASP A 247 11.26 11.82 17.27
C ASP A 247 10.15 12.50 16.49
N LEU A 248 8.90 12.32 16.92
CA LEU A 248 7.71 12.92 16.31
C LEU A 248 6.88 13.65 17.36
N VAL A 249 6.15 14.67 16.92
CA VAL A 249 5.20 15.42 17.75
C VAL A 249 3.80 15.17 17.21
N HIS A 250 2.84 15.04 18.11
CA HIS A 250 1.43 14.97 17.76
C HIS A 250 0.86 16.40 17.69
N GLU A 251 0.27 16.78 16.56
CA GLU A 251 -0.26 18.15 16.33
C GLU A 251 -1.44 18.51 17.25
N GLY A 252 -2.14 17.52 17.81
CA GLY A 252 -3.24 17.72 18.76
C GLY A 252 -2.78 17.76 20.22
N ALA A 253 -3.55 17.11 21.11
CA ALA A 253 -3.16 16.99 22.51
C ALA A 253 -1.85 16.21 22.67
N ALA A 254 -0.97 16.67 23.56
CA ALA A 254 0.29 16.00 23.85
C ALA A 254 0.03 14.55 24.30
N LEU A 255 0.73 13.59 23.69
CA LEU A 255 0.69 12.20 24.12
C LEU A 255 1.45 12.05 25.44
N ALA A 256 0.95 11.15 26.30
CA ALA A 256 1.60 10.85 27.58
C ALA A 256 2.92 10.07 27.43
N CYS A 257 3.22 9.57 26.23
CA CYS A 257 4.42 8.81 25.93
C CYS A 257 5.18 9.39 24.72
N PRO A 258 6.51 9.25 24.69
CA PRO A 258 7.32 9.70 23.57
C PRO A 258 7.11 8.81 22.34
N ILE A 259 7.13 9.41 21.15
CA ILE A 259 7.08 8.69 19.87
C ILE A 259 8.52 8.49 19.39
N ARG A 260 8.90 7.24 19.14
CA ARG A 260 10.25 6.88 18.68
C ARG A 260 10.18 6.12 17.37
N LEU A 261 11.02 6.51 16.42
CA LEU A 261 11.19 5.80 15.16
C LEU A 261 12.17 4.64 15.36
N LEU A 262 11.75 3.43 15.01
CA LEU A 262 12.61 2.24 15.09
C LEU A 262 13.57 2.13 13.92
N THR A 263 13.18 2.68 12.77
CA THR A 263 13.94 2.66 11.52
C THR A 263 13.94 4.05 10.90
N GLN A 264 14.97 4.33 10.10
CA GLN A 264 15.07 5.57 9.34
C GLN A 264 13.90 5.65 8.35
N PRO A 265 13.20 6.79 8.23
CA PRO A 265 12.18 6.97 7.21
C PRO A 265 12.74 6.73 5.81
N THR A 266 12.01 5.96 5.00
CA THR A 266 12.44 5.62 3.65
C THR A 266 12.40 6.84 2.72
N LEU A 267 13.22 6.83 1.67
CA LEU A 267 13.17 7.87 0.64
C LEU A 267 11.87 7.78 -0.17
N PRO A 268 11.27 8.92 -0.57
CA PRO A 268 10.13 8.92 -1.47
C PRO A 268 10.44 8.15 -2.74
N CYS A 269 9.58 7.19 -3.07
CA CYS A 269 9.72 6.38 -4.27
C CYS A 269 8.78 6.91 -5.35
N SER A 270 9.34 7.24 -6.52
CA SER A 270 8.57 7.58 -7.71
C SER A 270 8.75 6.54 -8.79
N HIS A 271 7.65 6.14 -9.45
CA HIS A 271 7.74 5.32 -10.64
C HIS A 271 8.20 6.17 -11.83
N ALA A 272 9.08 5.59 -12.66
CA ALA A 272 9.53 6.25 -13.88
C ALA A 272 8.32 6.53 -14.79
N ARG A 273 8.15 7.81 -15.15
CA ARG A 273 7.20 8.24 -16.19
C ARG A 273 7.94 8.29 -17.53
N GLY A 274 7.28 7.88 -18.61
CA GLY A 274 7.88 7.82 -19.97
C GLY A 274 8.18 6.40 -20.47
N HIS A 275 8.72 6.27 -21.69
CA HIS A 275 9.03 5.00 -22.36
C HIS A 275 7.88 3.97 -22.33
N GLY A 276 6.64 4.44 -22.53
CA GLY A 276 5.45 3.58 -22.50
C GLY A 276 5.12 2.97 -21.13
N ALA A 277 5.66 3.49 -20.01
CA ALA A 277 5.37 2.96 -18.67
C ALA A 277 3.87 2.95 -18.34
N LEU A 278 3.14 4.01 -18.71
CA LEU A 278 1.67 4.07 -18.52
C LEU A 278 0.96 3.01 -19.37
N TRP A 279 1.40 2.79 -20.61
CA TRP A 279 0.86 1.72 -21.46
C TRP A 279 1.14 0.33 -20.88
N ARG A 280 2.28 0.12 -20.23
CA ARG A 280 2.57 -1.12 -19.49
C ARG A 280 1.66 -1.30 -18.28
N VAL A 281 1.30 -0.23 -17.57
CA VAL A 281 0.29 -0.30 -16.49
C VAL A 281 -1.06 -0.71 -17.08
N VAL A 282 -1.51 -0.04 -18.16
CA VAL A 282 -2.78 -0.36 -18.82
C VAL A 282 -2.81 -1.81 -19.31
N ALA A 283 -1.74 -2.27 -19.97
CA ALA A 283 -1.61 -3.67 -20.38
C ALA A 283 -1.68 -4.63 -19.18
N GLY A 284 -1.06 -4.24 -18.06
CA GLY A 284 -1.06 -4.95 -16.79
C GLY A 284 -2.42 -5.05 -16.09
N LEU A 285 -3.38 -4.20 -16.43
CA LEU A 285 -4.76 -4.27 -15.92
C LEU A 285 -5.63 -5.28 -16.70
N SER A 286 -5.09 -5.90 -17.75
CA SER A 286 -5.76 -6.98 -18.47
C SER A 286 -5.90 -8.23 -17.58
N LEU A 287 -6.91 -9.06 -17.83
CA LEU A 287 -7.19 -10.28 -17.05
C LEU A 287 -6.01 -11.26 -17.01
N HIS A 288 -5.25 -11.36 -18.10
CA HIS A 288 -4.06 -12.19 -18.22
C HIS A 288 -2.94 -11.35 -18.84
N PRO A 289 -2.16 -10.61 -18.03
CA PRO A 289 -1.13 -9.71 -18.55
C PRO A 289 0.07 -10.46 -19.17
N PHE A 290 0.21 -11.75 -18.86
CA PHE A 290 1.25 -12.64 -19.40
C PHE A 290 0.84 -14.11 -19.25
N ASP A 291 1.49 -14.96 -20.05
CA ASP A 291 1.33 -16.41 -20.03
C ASP A 291 2.02 -17.04 -18.80
N LEU A 292 1.39 -18.05 -18.21
CA LEU A 292 1.92 -18.81 -17.07
C LEU A 292 2.89 -19.92 -17.51
N THR A 293 3.80 -19.60 -18.42
CA THR A 293 4.76 -20.53 -18.99
C THR A 293 6.15 -19.88 -19.02
N GLN A 294 7.17 -20.66 -19.34
CA GLN A 294 8.54 -20.15 -19.43
C GLN A 294 8.69 -19.01 -20.45
N THR A 295 7.88 -18.99 -21.51
CA THR A 295 7.87 -17.89 -22.49
C THR A 295 7.32 -16.59 -21.92
N GLY A 296 6.39 -16.66 -20.97
CA GLY A 296 5.80 -15.51 -20.27
C GLY A 296 6.64 -14.97 -19.12
N LEU A 297 7.70 -15.69 -18.68
CA LEU A 297 8.54 -15.31 -17.54
C LEU A 297 9.11 -13.88 -17.65
N LYS A 298 9.58 -13.48 -18.83
CA LYS A 298 10.12 -12.13 -19.03
C LYS A 298 9.04 -11.07 -18.80
N ALA A 299 7.85 -11.27 -19.36
CA ALA A 299 6.72 -10.36 -19.20
C ALA A 299 6.26 -10.31 -17.74
N PHE A 300 6.28 -11.43 -17.02
CA PHE A 300 6.01 -11.48 -15.59
C PHE A 300 7.03 -10.67 -14.77
N LYS A 301 8.34 -10.84 -15.02
CA LYS A 301 9.37 -10.05 -14.33
C LYS A 301 9.25 -8.56 -14.64
N ASP A 302 8.99 -8.20 -15.90
CA ASP A 302 8.80 -6.81 -16.32
C ASP A 302 7.53 -6.19 -15.71
N PHE A 303 6.49 -7.00 -15.52
CA PHE A 303 5.29 -6.63 -14.78
C PHE A 303 5.61 -6.36 -13.31
N LEU A 304 6.30 -7.26 -12.60
CA LEU A 304 6.68 -7.03 -11.20
C LEU A 304 7.56 -5.78 -11.05
N ARG A 305 8.49 -5.54 -11.98
CA ARG A 305 9.35 -4.35 -12.00
C ARG A 305 8.60 -3.04 -12.23
N LEU A 306 7.38 -3.10 -12.75
CA LEU A 306 6.52 -1.92 -12.85
C LEU A 306 6.06 -1.45 -11.46
N HIS A 307 5.84 -2.41 -10.56
CA HIS A 307 5.35 -2.18 -9.20
C HIS A 307 6.48 -2.09 -8.16
N ALA A 308 7.66 -2.62 -8.45
CA ALA A 308 8.83 -2.50 -7.60
C ALA A 308 9.66 -1.24 -7.94
N PRO A 309 9.83 -0.28 -7.00
CA PRO A 309 10.75 0.84 -7.20
C PRO A 309 12.16 0.34 -7.54
N ARG A 310 12.83 1.00 -8.48
CA ARG A 310 14.23 0.63 -8.86
C ARG A 310 15.22 0.84 -7.72
N THR A 311 14.91 1.74 -6.81
CA THR A 311 15.70 2.04 -5.61
C THR A 311 15.65 0.92 -4.58
N ASN A 312 14.61 0.07 -4.59
CA ASN A 312 14.53 -1.06 -3.67
C ASN A 312 15.30 -2.27 -4.24
N ILE A 313 16.55 -2.41 -3.80
CA ILE A 313 17.46 -3.49 -4.20
C ILE A 313 16.91 -4.86 -3.81
N VAL A 314 16.27 -4.99 -2.63
CA VAL A 314 15.70 -6.26 -2.15
C VAL A 314 14.56 -6.71 -3.06
N ALA A 315 13.68 -5.79 -3.45
CA ALA A 315 12.60 -6.09 -4.40
C ALA A 315 13.15 -6.50 -5.78
N GLN A 316 14.15 -5.78 -6.31
CA GLN A 316 14.77 -6.14 -7.59
C GLN A 316 15.44 -7.52 -7.54
N ARG A 317 16.20 -7.82 -6.47
CA ARG A 317 16.81 -9.15 -6.25
C ARG A 317 15.76 -10.26 -6.18
N SER A 318 14.65 -10.01 -5.48
CA SER A 318 13.53 -10.97 -5.38
C SER A 318 12.94 -11.29 -6.76
N ILE A 319 12.80 -10.27 -7.61
CA ILE A 319 12.32 -10.46 -8.99
C ILE A 319 13.38 -11.20 -9.82
N ASP A 320 14.64 -10.81 -9.70
CA ASP A 320 15.74 -11.41 -10.45
C ASP A 320 15.92 -12.89 -10.13
N ALA A 321 15.69 -13.27 -8.87
CA ALA A 321 15.72 -14.66 -8.39
C ALA A 321 14.67 -15.56 -9.06
N ILE A 322 13.62 -15.02 -9.70
CA ILE A 322 12.67 -15.82 -10.47
C ILE A 322 13.33 -16.28 -11.77
N VAL A 323 13.50 -17.59 -11.91
CA VAL A 323 14.14 -18.22 -13.08
C VAL A 323 13.19 -19.11 -13.89
N GLY A 324 12.03 -19.47 -13.32
CA GLY A 324 11.05 -20.28 -14.03
C GLY A 324 9.61 -19.99 -13.64
N LEU A 325 8.72 -20.16 -14.61
CA LEU A 325 7.27 -20.02 -14.45
C LEU A 325 6.58 -21.14 -15.23
N ASP A 326 5.72 -21.89 -14.56
CA ASP A 326 4.96 -22.98 -15.16
C ASP A 326 3.58 -23.12 -14.48
N HIS A 327 2.67 -23.88 -15.08
CA HIS A 327 1.40 -24.21 -14.45
C HIS A 327 0.91 -25.60 -14.86
N GLN A 328 0.15 -26.24 -13.98
CA GLN A 328 -0.48 -27.52 -14.26
C GLN A 328 -1.93 -27.57 -13.76
N PRO A 329 -2.86 -28.16 -14.53
CA PRO A 329 -4.20 -28.44 -14.04
C PRO A 329 -4.14 -29.48 -12.90
N ALA A 330 -4.88 -29.23 -11.82
CA ALA A 330 -4.95 -30.14 -10.69
C ALA A 330 -6.37 -30.23 -10.12
N MET A 331 -6.68 -31.30 -9.41
CA MET A 331 -7.95 -31.47 -8.69
C MET A 331 -7.70 -31.58 -7.20
N LYS A 332 -8.53 -30.92 -6.41
CA LYS A 332 -8.38 -30.91 -4.96
C LYS A 332 -9.74 -31.05 -4.28
N TRP A 333 -9.76 -31.83 -3.21
CA TRP A 333 -10.93 -31.91 -2.33
C TRP A 333 -10.96 -30.68 -1.44
N MET A 334 -11.87 -29.75 -1.72
CA MET A 334 -12.01 -28.51 -0.95
C MET A 334 -13.43 -27.96 -0.99
N SER A 335 -13.74 -27.07 -0.06
CA SER A 335 -14.99 -26.30 -0.06
C SER A 335 -14.73 -24.93 -0.69
N LEU A 336 -15.51 -24.58 -1.71
CA LEU A 336 -15.60 -23.21 -2.21
C LEU A 336 -16.77 -22.52 -1.50
N ASP A 337 -16.53 -21.30 -0.99
CA ASP A 337 -17.54 -20.42 -0.39
C ASP A 337 -18.45 -21.07 0.68
N GLY A 338 -17.89 -21.97 1.50
CA GLY A 338 -18.62 -22.59 2.62
C GLY A 338 -19.64 -23.65 2.21
N GLN A 339 -19.66 -24.06 0.94
CA GLN A 339 -20.45 -25.20 0.47
C GLN A 339 -19.86 -26.54 0.94
N PHE A 340 -20.58 -27.65 0.74
CA PHE A 340 -20.04 -28.97 1.02
C PHE A 340 -18.73 -29.21 0.26
N PRO A 341 -17.71 -29.83 0.89
CA PRO A 341 -16.45 -30.14 0.21
C PRO A 341 -16.71 -30.99 -1.04
N SER A 342 -16.07 -30.63 -2.15
CA SER A 342 -16.18 -31.33 -3.42
C SER A 342 -14.82 -31.42 -4.12
N PHE A 343 -14.74 -32.22 -5.18
CA PHE A 343 -13.58 -32.20 -6.07
C PHE A 343 -13.67 -30.98 -6.97
N VAL A 344 -12.80 -30.00 -6.71
CA VAL A 344 -12.69 -28.77 -7.47
C VAL A 344 -11.52 -28.92 -8.42
N ARG A 345 -11.73 -28.58 -9.71
CA ARG A 345 -10.63 -28.43 -10.69
C ARG A 345 -10.03 -27.04 -10.55
N GLY A 346 -8.71 -26.97 -10.57
CA GLY A 346 -7.96 -25.71 -10.47
C GLY A 346 -6.64 -25.77 -11.20
N ILE A 347 -5.84 -24.75 -10.95
CA ILE A 347 -4.49 -24.59 -11.50
C ILE A 347 -3.49 -24.49 -10.35
N GLU A 348 -2.42 -25.27 -10.46
CA GLU A 348 -1.22 -25.08 -9.64
C GLU A 348 -0.23 -24.26 -10.46
N ILE A 349 0.18 -23.12 -9.93
CA ILE A 349 1.16 -22.24 -10.54
C ILE A 349 2.49 -22.50 -9.85
N VAL A 350 3.50 -22.86 -10.64
CA VAL A 350 4.83 -23.24 -10.16
C VAL A 350 5.80 -22.12 -10.50
N VAL A 351 6.38 -21.51 -9.46
CA VAL A 351 7.41 -20.48 -9.59
C VAL A 351 8.73 -21.06 -9.12
N SER A 352 9.72 -21.10 -10.02
CA SER A 352 11.06 -21.60 -9.70
C SER A 352 11.96 -20.44 -9.33
N LEU A 353 12.57 -20.51 -8.14
CA LEU A 353 13.44 -19.48 -7.59
C LEU A 353 14.86 -19.99 -7.41
N GLU A 354 15.83 -19.11 -7.65
CA GLU A 354 17.22 -19.33 -7.29
C GLU A 354 17.48 -18.95 -5.82
N GLU A 355 17.71 -19.94 -4.95
CA GLU A 355 17.86 -19.74 -3.50
C GLU A 355 19.06 -18.87 -3.13
N SER A 356 20.16 -18.95 -3.89
CA SER A 356 21.39 -18.17 -3.67
C SER A 356 21.15 -16.65 -3.71
N ALA A 357 20.11 -16.22 -4.43
CA ALA A 357 19.72 -14.83 -4.64
C ALA A 357 18.71 -14.30 -3.60
N LEU A 358 18.15 -15.17 -2.75
CA LEU A 358 17.08 -14.86 -1.79
C LEU A 358 17.55 -14.59 -0.35
N ARG A 359 18.85 -14.41 -0.11
CA ARG A 359 19.44 -14.30 1.24
C ARG A 359 18.75 -13.32 2.19
N ASP A 360 18.28 -12.19 1.66
CA ASP A 360 17.66 -11.11 2.45
C ASP A 360 16.14 -11.02 2.22
N VAL A 361 15.54 -12.01 1.55
CA VAL A 361 14.14 -11.98 1.12
C VAL A 361 13.34 -12.97 1.93
N THR A 362 12.34 -12.47 2.67
CA THR A 362 11.37 -13.32 3.36
C THR A 362 10.52 -14.07 2.33
N LEU A 363 10.92 -15.30 1.99
CA LEU A 363 10.26 -16.16 1.01
C LEU A 363 8.75 -16.25 1.25
N HIS A 364 8.34 -16.33 2.52
CA HIS A 364 6.94 -16.42 2.89
C HIS A 364 6.13 -15.17 2.50
N LEU A 365 6.67 -13.98 2.72
CA LEU A 365 6.01 -12.72 2.34
C LEU A 365 5.88 -12.63 0.81
N PHE A 366 6.96 -12.97 0.11
CA PHE A 366 6.97 -12.97 -1.35
C PHE A 366 5.95 -13.97 -1.91
N ALA A 367 5.93 -15.19 -1.39
CA ALA A 367 4.97 -16.22 -1.75
C ALA A 367 3.52 -15.76 -1.55
N ARG A 368 3.22 -15.17 -0.39
CA ARG A 368 1.87 -14.69 -0.09
C ARG A 368 1.42 -13.53 -0.96
N THR A 369 2.36 -12.67 -1.34
CA THR A 369 2.09 -11.56 -2.27
C THR A 369 1.73 -12.12 -3.64
N LEU A 370 2.53 -13.06 -4.15
CA LEU A 370 2.27 -13.74 -5.42
C LEU A 370 0.98 -14.58 -5.39
N ASP A 371 0.68 -15.26 -4.29
CA ASP A 371 -0.56 -16.05 -4.12
C ASP A 371 -1.82 -15.21 -4.33
N ARG A 372 -1.85 -13.99 -3.78
CA ARG A 372 -2.96 -13.05 -3.99
C ARG A 372 -2.99 -12.51 -5.41
N PHE A 373 -1.81 -12.22 -5.96
CA PHE A 373 -1.68 -11.71 -7.32
C PHE A 373 -2.19 -12.70 -8.37
N PHE A 374 -1.97 -14.01 -8.19
CA PHE A 374 -2.42 -15.02 -9.14
C PHE A 374 -3.91 -15.40 -9.01
N ALA A 375 -4.63 -14.94 -7.99
CA ALA A 375 -6.05 -15.27 -7.78
C ALA A 375 -6.97 -15.02 -9.00
N PRO A 376 -6.77 -13.96 -9.82
CA PRO A 376 -7.58 -13.72 -11.03
C PRO A 376 -7.36 -14.73 -12.17
N TYR A 377 -6.33 -15.59 -12.09
CA TYR A 377 -6.06 -16.57 -13.15
C TYR A 377 -7.06 -17.74 -13.18
N ALA A 378 -7.80 -17.97 -12.08
CA ALA A 378 -8.90 -18.93 -12.07
C ALA A 378 -10.27 -18.25 -11.85
N PRO A 379 -11.35 -18.82 -12.40
CA PRO A 379 -12.70 -18.38 -12.11
C PRO A 379 -13.13 -18.71 -10.68
N THR A 380 -14.18 -18.05 -10.18
CA THR A 380 -14.69 -18.23 -8.80
C THR A 380 -15.09 -19.67 -8.47
N ASN A 381 -15.51 -20.47 -9.46
CA ASN A 381 -15.85 -21.89 -9.31
C ASN A 381 -14.64 -22.84 -9.40
N SER A 382 -13.43 -22.30 -9.34
CA SER A 382 -12.16 -23.02 -9.46
C SER A 382 -11.18 -22.54 -8.38
N TYR A 383 -9.99 -23.14 -8.31
CA TYR A 383 -8.96 -22.74 -7.36
C TYR A 383 -7.63 -22.44 -8.05
N VAL A 384 -6.85 -21.56 -7.43
CA VAL A 384 -5.43 -21.34 -7.72
C VAL A 384 -4.62 -21.80 -6.51
N GLN A 385 -3.47 -22.42 -6.76
CA GLN A 385 -2.51 -22.71 -5.71
C GLN A 385 -1.10 -22.38 -6.18
N LEU A 386 -0.40 -21.52 -5.44
CA LEU A 386 1.00 -21.21 -5.71
C LEU A 386 1.94 -22.23 -5.05
N ILE A 387 2.87 -22.76 -5.85
CA ILE A 387 3.96 -23.63 -5.43
C ILE A 387 5.28 -22.95 -5.80
N ILE A 388 6.16 -22.81 -4.82
CA ILE A 388 7.52 -22.30 -5.03
C ILE A 388 8.50 -23.46 -4.95
N ARG A 389 9.37 -23.56 -5.97
CA ARG A 389 10.39 -24.60 -6.07
C ARG A 389 11.78 -24.02 -6.17
N SER A 390 12.75 -24.75 -5.66
CA SER A 390 14.17 -24.48 -5.89
C SER A 390 14.53 -24.76 -7.34
N SER A 391 15.23 -23.84 -7.99
CA SER A 391 15.78 -24.08 -9.32
C SER A 391 16.95 -25.06 -9.30
N GLN A 392 17.71 -25.08 -8.20
CA GLN A 392 18.92 -25.91 -8.06
C GLN A 392 18.59 -27.33 -7.65
N ALA A 393 17.78 -27.49 -6.58
CA ALA A 393 17.44 -28.79 -6.02
C ALA A 393 16.14 -29.39 -6.58
N GLY A 394 15.30 -28.57 -7.23
CA GLY A 394 13.97 -28.98 -7.69
C GLY A 394 12.97 -29.22 -6.55
N GLN A 395 13.39 -29.11 -5.29
CA GLN A 395 12.55 -29.33 -4.12
C GLN A 395 11.49 -28.23 -3.98
N GLU A 396 10.37 -28.58 -3.37
CA GLU A 396 9.35 -27.61 -2.98
C GLU A 396 9.83 -26.82 -1.75
N LEU A 397 9.97 -25.51 -1.92
CA LEU A 397 10.37 -24.60 -0.85
C LEU A 397 9.16 -24.12 -0.06
N HIS A 398 8.06 -23.84 -0.76
CA HIS A 398 6.83 -23.37 -0.13
C HIS A 398 5.61 -23.71 -0.99
N ARG A 399 4.53 -24.12 -0.33
CA ARG A 399 3.23 -24.30 -0.97
C ARG A 399 2.19 -23.48 -0.24
N CYS A 400 1.61 -22.53 -0.95
CA CYS A 400 0.54 -21.70 -0.43
C CYS A 400 -0.73 -22.55 -0.27
N PRO A 401 -1.63 -22.19 0.65
CA PRO A 401 -2.95 -22.81 0.72
C PRO A 401 -3.70 -22.61 -0.59
N ALA A 402 -4.54 -23.57 -0.99
CA ALA A 402 -5.38 -23.39 -2.18
C ALA A 402 -6.41 -22.29 -1.91
N ARG A 403 -6.58 -21.40 -2.89
CA ARG A 403 -7.45 -20.22 -2.83
C ARG A 403 -8.49 -20.29 -3.95
N SER A 404 -9.72 -19.90 -3.66
CA SER A 404 -10.75 -19.72 -4.69
C SER A 404 -10.30 -18.68 -5.72
N GLY A 405 -10.57 -18.93 -7.00
CA GLY A 405 -10.34 -17.93 -8.04
C GLY A 405 -11.20 -16.68 -7.82
N THR A 406 -10.79 -15.55 -8.39
CA THR A 406 -11.54 -14.28 -8.25
C THR A 406 -12.16 -13.81 -9.55
N ARG A 407 -11.93 -14.52 -10.67
CA ARG A 407 -12.48 -14.12 -11.96
C ARG A 407 -13.98 -14.45 -12.02
N PRO A 408 -14.85 -13.47 -12.33
CA PRO A 408 -16.27 -13.74 -12.46
C PRO A 408 -16.51 -14.76 -13.57
N VAL A 409 -17.45 -15.67 -13.31
CA VAL A 409 -17.98 -16.59 -14.33
C VAL A 409 -18.95 -15.77 -15.17
N ILE A 410 -18.59 -15.51 -16.43
CA ILE A 410 -19.48 -14.85 -17.42
C ILE A 410 -20.35 -15.92 -18.07
#